data_AF-A0A941W260-F1
#
_entry.id   AF-A0A941W260-F1
#
_cell.length_a   1.000
_cell.length_b   1.000
_cell.length_c   1.000
_cell.angle_alpha   90.00
_cell.angle_beta   90.00
_cell.angle_gamma   90.00
#
_symmetry.space_group_name_H-M   'P 1'
#
loop_
_entity.id
_entity.type
_entity.pdbx_description
1 polymer ?
#
loop_
_entity_poly.entity_id
_entity_poly.type
_entity_poly.pdbx_seq_one_letter_code
_entity_poly.pdbx_strand_id
1 'polypeptide(L)'
;MDVEAIIDKIRNAEDVTLKPITDIVALKISKGPYDGEPENNLTKAEKITAEYISENYSTLDEFYEDLSKSGEGIKGIQTCADAIYQYYTDSDRLSFDTVKEKISSKKDIRLKTIADLVAYKIAQCSDAKGADLDTISAQTFVAEYISNNFKNNKELEGRISKLGGGVKGLNAFADIVYNFFLNKDK
;
A
#
# COMPACT_ATOMS: atom_id res chain seq x y z
N MET A 1 14.93 7.04 -8.96
CA MET A 1 15.31 6.39 -10.24
C MET A 1 14.03 6.00 -10.98
N ASP A 2 14.12 5.43 -12.19
CA ASP A 2 12.92 4.86 -12.83
C ASP A 2 12.69 3.43 -12.31
N VAL A 3 11.46 3.15 -11.87
CA VAL A 3 11.09 1.86 -11.26
C VAL A 3 11.13 0.73 -12.29
N GLU A 4 10.63 0.98 -13.51
CA GLU A 4 10.61 -0.03 -14.59
C GLU A 4 12.04 -0.39 -15.01
N ALA A 5 12.95 0.59 -15.09
CA ALA A 5 14.35 0.32 -15.37
C ALA A 5 15.03 -0.58 -14.32
N ILE A 6 14.64 -0.50 -13.05
CA ILE A 6 15.16 -1.40 -11.99
C ILE A 6 14.52 -2.79 -12.12
N ILE A 7 13.21 -2.87 -12.41
CA ILE A 7 12.51 -4.14 -12.66
C ILE A 7 13.14 -4.89 -13.83
N ASP A 8 13.44 -4.20 -14.93
CA ASP A 8 14.09 -4.81 -16.10
C ASP A 8 15.46 -5.39 -15.75
N LYS A 9 16.26 -4.69 -14.94
CA LYS A 9 17.55 -5.19 -14.44
C LYS A 9 17.40 -6.44 -13.57
N ILE A 10 16.36 -6.51 -12.73
CA ILE A 10 16.04 -7.70 -11.94
C ILE A 10 15.69 -8.88 -12.86
N ARG A 11 14.80 -8.65 -13.84
CA ARG A 11 14.27 -9.70 -14.72
C ARG A 11 15.28 -10.26 -15.71
N ASN A 12 16.09 -9.40 -16.29
CA ASN A 12 17.12 -9.81 -17.25
C ASN A 12 18.31 -10.50 -16.58
N ALA A 13 18.33 -10.57 -15.23
CA ALA A 13 19.45 -11.07 -14.44
C ALA A 13 20.80 -10.42 -14.83
N GLU A 14 20.76 -9.21 -15.38
CA GLU A 14 21.94 -8.38 -15.66
C GLU A 14 22.67 -8.06 -14.37
N ASP A 15 21.91 -7.97 -13.28
CA ASP A 15 22.42 -7.70 -11.95
C ASP A 15 22.42 -8.96 -11.08
N VAL A 16 23.62 -9.49 -10.84
CA VAL A 16 23.85 -10.69 -10.03
C VAL A 16 23.49 -10.51 -8.55
N THR A 17 23.25 -9.28 -8.11
CA THR A 17 22.98 -8.93 -6.71
C THR A 17 21.48 -8.68 -6.48
N LEU A 18 20.79 -8.01 -7.41
CA LEU A 18 19.36 -7.70 -7.27
C LEU A 18 18.48 -8.96 -7.34
N LYS A 19 18.83 -9.94 -8.18
CA LYS A 19 18.02 -11.16 -8.35
C LYS A 19 17.93 -12.00 -7.06
N PRO A 20 19.05 -12.34 -6.36
CA PRO A 20 18.99 -13.03 -5.08
C PRO A 20 18.20 -12.29 -3.99
N ILE A 21 18.31 -10.96 -3.91
CA ILE A 21 17.53 -10.14 -2.97
C ILE A 21 16.05 -10.31 -3.26
N THR A 22 15.65 -10.15 -4.53
CA THR A 22 14.26 -10.27 -4.98
C THR A 22 13.70 -11.68 -4.70
N ASP A 23 14.49 -12.72 -4.92
CA ASP A 23 14.06 -14.11 -4.66
C ASP A 23 13.81 -14.36 -3.17
N ILE A 24 14.63 -13.80 -2.28
CA ILE A 24 14.41 -13.88 -0.83
C ILE A 24 13.13 -13.11 -0.44
N VAL A 25 12.90 -11.94 -1.03
CA VAL A 25 11.68 -11.15 -0.82
C VAL A 25 10.44 -11.94 -1.28
N ALA A 26 10.48 -12.56 -2.45
CA ALA A 26 9.39 -13.41 -2.96
C ALA A 26 9.10 -14.59 -2.02
N LEU A 27 10.15 -15.24 -1.51
CA LEU A 27 10.02 -16.32 -0.53
C LEU A 27 9.42 -15.84 0.80
N LYS A 28 9.70 -14.60 1.23
CA LYS A 28 9.08 -14.01 2.42
C LYS A 28 7.60 -13.72 2.21
N ILE A 29 7.23 -13.17 1.05
CA ILE A 29 5.83 -12.97 0.66
C ILE A 29 5.08 -14.31 0.67
N SER A 30 5.67 -15.36 0.08
CA SER A 30 5.03 -16.67 -0.02
C SER A 30 4.83 -17.39 1.32
N LYS A 31 5.61 -17.02 2.35
CA LYS A 31 5.48 -17.54 3.72
C LYS A 31 4.62 -16.64 4.61
N GLY A 32 4.23 -15.46 4.12
CA GLY A 32 3.52 -14.44 4.86
C GLY A 32 2.01 -14.41 4.58
N PRO A 33 1.27 -13.47 5.20
CA PRO A 33 -0.16 -13.29 4.96
C PRO A 33 -0.48 -12.80 3.53
N TYR A 34 0.55 -12.35 2.81
CA TYR A 34 0.48 -11.80 1.46
C TYR A 34 0.63 -12.85 0.36
N ASP A 35 0.76 -14.12 0.73
CA ASP A 35 0.91 -15.24 -0.21
C ASP A 35 -0.21 -15.27 -1.26
N GLY A 36 0.17 -15.71 -2.45
CA GLY A 36 -0.60 -15.88 -3.67
C GLY A 36 0.10 -16.89 -4.58
N GLU A 37 -0.28 -16.96 -5.86
CA GLU A 37 0.40 -17.85 -6.79
C GLU A 37 1.90 -17.47 -6.94
N PRO A 38 2.80 -18.43 -7.20
CA PRO A 38 4.24 -18.17 -7.27
C PRO A 38 4.63 -17.02 -8.21
N GLU A 39 4.01 -16.94 -9.39
CA GLU A 39 4.25 -15.87 -10.38
C GLU A 39 3.78 -14.50 -9.87
N ASN A 40 2.67 -14.46 -9.14
CA ASN A 40 2.17 -13.24 -8.51
C ASN A 40 3.08 -12.78 -7.37
N ASN A 41 3.64 -13.71 -6.59
CA ASN A 41 4.58 -13.39 -5.51
C ASN A 41 5.90 -12.84 -6.06
N LEU A 42 6.41 -13.42 -7.15
CA LEU A 42 7.61 -12.94 -7.84
C LEU A 42 7.39 -11.52 -8.39
N THR A 43 6.30 -11.31 -9.14
CA THR A 43 5.97 -10.00 -9.72
C THR A 43 5.83 -8.93 -8.64
N LYS A 44 5.22 -9.27 -7.49
CA LYS A 44 5.16 -8.37 -6.33
C LYS A 44 6.55 -8.07 -5.78
N ALA A 45 7.39 -9.09 -5.59
CA ALA A 45 8.75 -8.93 -5.06
C ALA A 45 9.61 -8.01 -5.93
N GLU A 46 9.54 -8.16 -7.25
CA GLU A 46 10.23 -7.29 -8.22
C GLU A 46 9.82 -5.83 -8.03
N LYS A 47 8.50 -5.60 -8.00
CA LYS A 47 7.94 -4.25 -7.86
C LYS A 47 8.35 -3.59 -6.53
N ILE A 48 8.20 -4.28 -5.40
CA ILE A 48 8.52 -3.68 -4.10
C ILE A 48 10.01 -3.45 -3.92
N THR A 49 10.86 -4.30 -4.51
CA THR A 49 12.31 -4.13 -4.50
C THR A 49 12.69 -2.88 -5.28
N ALA A 50 12.12 -2.70 -6.48
CA ALA A 50 12.37 -1.53 -7.32
C ALA A 50 11.84 -0.23 -6.69
N GLU A 51 10.64 -0.25 -6.08
CA GLU A 51 10.07 0.88 -5.35
C GLU A 51 10.96 1.26 -4.16
N TYR A 52 11.35 0.30 -3.32
CA TYR A 52 12.25 0.54 -2.20
C TYR A 52 13.55 1.20 -2.63
N ILE A 53 14.20 0.65 -3.66
CA ILE A 53 15.48 1.20 -4.16
C ILE A 53 15.27 2.60 -4.71
N SER A 54 14.23 2.82 -5.50
CA SER A 54 13.97 4.12 -6.13
C SER A 54 13.59 5.21 -5.13
N GLU A 55 12.93 4.86 -4.03
CA GLU A 55 12.51 5.81 -3.00
C GLU A 55 13.61 6.14 -1.99
N ASN A 56 14.55 5.21 -1.75
CA ASN A 56 15.58 5.37 -0.72
C ASN A 56 16.96 5.74 -1.28
N TYR A 57 17.21 5.57 -2.58
CA TYR A 57 18.51 5.81 -3.20
C TYR A 57 18.38 6.64 -4.47
N SER A 58 19.37 7.49 -4.72
CA SER A 58 19.43 8.32 -5.93
C SER A 58 19.98 7.54 -7.13
N THR A 59 20.85 6.55 -6.87
CA THR A 59 21.48 5.69 -7.89
C THR A 59 21.60 4.24 -7.43
N LEU A 60 21.81 3.30 -8.36
CA LEU A 60 22.09 1.90 -8.02
C LEU A 60 23.48 1.73 -7.38
N ASP A 61 24.45 2.57 -7.77
CA ASP A 61 25.79 2.55 -7.18
C ASP A 61 25.74 2.87 -5.68
N GLU A 62 24.94 3.86 -5.30
CA GLU A 62 24.67 4.23 -3.90
C GLU A 62 24.04 3.06 -3.13
N PHE A 63 23.05 2.40 -3.75
CA PHE A 63 22.44 1.19 -3.18
C PHE A 63 23.46 0.06 -2.97
N TYR A 64 24.34 -0.21 -3.95
CA TYR A 64 25.36 -1.25 -3.81
C TYR A 64 26.43 -0.89 -2.77
N GLU A 65 26.79 0.39 -2.67
CA GLU A 65 27.70 0.87 -1.65
C GLU A 65 27.13 0.59 -0.25
N ASP A 66 25.87 0.92 -0.01
CA ASP A 66 25.22 0.66 1.27
C ASP A 66 24.98 -0.83 1.53
N LEU A 67 24.66 -1.62 0.49
CA LEU A 67 24.60 -3.08 0.60
C LEU A 67 25.95 -3.66 1.02
N SER A 68 27.06 -3.15 0.47
CA SER A 68 28.41 -3.62 0.81
C SER A 68 28.78 -3.35 2.27
N LYS A 69 28.25 -2.26 2.85
CA LYS A 69 28.42 -1.90 4.27
C LYS A 69 27.51 -2.73 5.19
N SER A 70 26.43 -3.30 4.67
CA SER A 70 25.40 -4.04 5.42
C SER A 70 25.83 -5.45 5.85
N GLY A 71 26.98 -5.93 5.36
CA GLY A 71 27.59 -7.20 5.72
C GLY A 71 28.05 -8.00 4.50
N GLU A 72 29.10 -8.80 4.65
CA GLU A 72 29.68 -9.55 3.53
C GLU A 72 28.79 -10.70 3.05
N GLY A 73 28.72 -10.86 1.72
CA GLY A 73 28.09 -12.00 1.06
C GLY A 73 26.61 -12.16 1.39
N ILE A 74 26.20 -13.39 1.70
CA ILE A 74 24.78 -13.75 1.86
C ILE A 74 24.08 -13.03 3.01
N LYS A 75 24.82 -12.57 4.03
CA LYS A 75 24.24 -11.86 5.18
C LYS A 75 23.73 -10.48 4.79
N GLY A 76 24.53 -9.70 4.04
CA GLY A 76 24.10 -8.38 3.54
C GLY A 76 22.88 -8.48 2.64
N ILE A 77 22.85 -9.49 1.76
CA ILE A 77 21.69 -9.80 0.89
C ILE A 77 20.44 -10.09 1.74
N GLN A 78 20.55 -10.93 2.78
CA GLN A 78 19.43 -11.24 3.66
C GLN A 78 18.92 -10.01 4.42
N THR A 79 19.83 -9.21 4.99
CA THR A 79 19.47 -7.97 5.70
C THR A 79 18.78 -6.97 4.79
N CYS A 80 19.25 -6.83 3.54
CA CYS A 80 18.59 -5.97 2.56
C CYS A 80 17.18 -6.49 2.20
N ALA A 81 17.05 -7.80 1.96
CA ALA A 81 15.75 -8.41 1.68
C ALA A 81 14.78 -8.29 2.88
N ASP A 82 15.29 -8.35 4.12
CA ASP A 82 14.51 -8.07 5.33
C ASP A 82 14.00 -6.64 5.36
N ALA A 83 14.86 -5.66 5.05
CA ALA A 83 14.49 -4.25 4.99
C ALA A 83 13.43 -3.98 3.90
N ILE A 84 13.58 -4.56 2.71
CA ILE A 84 12.60 -4.44 1.61
C ILE A 84 11.27 -5.08 2.01
N TYR A 85 11.29 -6.28 2.60
CA TYR A 85 10.06 -6.93 3.04
C TYR A 85 9.37 -6.13 4.15
N GLN A 86 10.13 -5.54 5.08
CA GLN A 86 9.59 -4.66 6.11
C GLN A 86 9.00 -3.38 5.53
N TYR A 87 9.67 -2.76 4.55
CA TYR A 87 9.13 -1.64 3.78
C TYR A 87 7.80 -2.00 3.12
N TYR A 88 7.68 -3.20 2.54
CA TYR A 88 6.43 -3.70 1.98
C TYR A 88 5.34 -3.89 3.04
N THR A 89 5.64 -4.52 4.18
CA THR A 89 4.63 -4.74 5.21
C THR A 89 4.18 -3.44 5.87
N ASP A 90 5.08 -2.47 6.04
CA ASP A 90 4.77 -1.15 6.59
C ASP A 90 3.97 -0.29 5.60
N SER A 91 4.32 -0.32 4.32
CA SER A 91 3.58 0.40 3.28
C SER A 91 2.20 -0.21 3.01
N ASP A 92 2.03 -1.52 3.18
CA ASP A 92 0.72 -2.18 3.07
C ASP A 92 -0.13 -2.04 4.34
N ARG A 93 0.49 -1.70 5.48
CA ARG A 93 -0.22 -1.48 6.75
C ARG A 93 -1.18 -0.30 6.61
N LEU A 94 -2.44 -0.54 6.92
CA LEU A 94 -3.46 0.50 6.88
C LEU A 94 -3.48 1.28 8.20
N SER A 95 -2.38 1.96 8.54
CA SER A 95 -2.39 2.89 9.67
C SER A 95 -3.21 4.15 9.33
N PHE A 96 -3.69 4.88 10.35
CA PHE A 96 -4.44 6.11 10.12
C PHE A 96 -3.67 7.09 9.21
N ASP A 97 -2.40 7.36 9.53
CA ASP A 97 -1.55 8.27 8.76
C ASP A 97 -1.31 7.76 7.34
N THR A 98 -1.04 6.46 7.18
CA THR A 98 -0.85 5.83 5.85
C THR A 98 -2.10 5.95 4.98
N VAL A 99 -3.28 5.66 5.53
CA VAL A 99 -4.55 5.75 4.78
C VAL A 99 -4.84 7.20 4.42
N LYS A 100 -4.65 8.13 5.37
CA LYS A 100 -4.87 9.56 5.14
C LYS A 100 -3.89 10.14 4.10
N GLU A 101 -2.62 9.75 4.13
CA GLU A 101 -1.62 10.13 3.12
C GLU A 101 -2.02 9.58 1.75
N LYS A 102 -2.39 8.30 1.65
CA LYS A 102 -2.81 7.68 0.38
C LYS A 102 -4.04 8.35 -0.25
N ILE A 103 -4.99 8.79 0.57
CA ILE A 103 -6.16 9.54 0.12
C ILE A 103 -5.76 10.95 -0.35
N SER A 104 -5.01 11.70 0.48
CA SER A 104 -4.67 13.10 0.21
C SER A 104 -3.70 13.28 -0.96
N SER A 105 -2.72 12.38 -1.09
CA SER A 105 -1.74 12.35 -2.19
C SER A 105 -2.32 11.80 -3.51
N LYS A 106 -3.56 11.28 -3.50
CA LYS A 106 -4.20 10.60 -4.64
C LYS A 106 -3.43 9.37 -5.15
N LYS A 107 -2.51 8.82 -4.35
CA LYS A 107 -1.74 7.60 -4.67
C LYS A 107 -2.64 6.36 -4.72
N ASP A 108 -3.74 6.33 -3.96
CA ASP A 108 -4.72 5.24 -3.98
C ASP A 108 -6.10 5.74 -4.45
N ILE A 109 -6.40 5.49 -5.73
CA ILE A 109 -7.67 5.89 -6.38
C ILE A 109 -8.88 5.27 -5.67
N ARG A 110 -8.76 4.04 -5.17
CA ARG A 110 -9.85 3.34 -4.49
C ARG A 110 -10.17 4.02 -3.16
N LEU A 111 -9.16 4.25 -2.32
CA LEU A 111 -9.34 4.96 -1.05
C LEU A 111 -9.86 6.37 -1.27
N LYS A 112 -9.35 7.07 -2.30
CA LYS A 112 -9.87 8.38 -2.71
C LYS A 112 -11.34 8.34 -3.11
N THR A 113 -11.73 7.35 -3.91
CA THR A 113 -13.13 7.18 -4.34
C THR A 113 -14.06 6.92 -3.16
N ILE A 114 -13.64 6.09 -2.19
CA ILE A 114 -14.41 5.86 -0.96
C ILE A 114 -14.56 7.17 -0.19
N ALA A 115 -13.49 7.95 -0.03
CA ALA A 115 -13.55 9.25 0.64
C ALA A 115 -14.48 10.24 -0.08
N ASP A 116 -14.46 10.27 -1.40
CA ASP A 116 -15.36 11.14 -2.18
C ASP A 116 -16.82 10.72 -2.05
N LEU A 117 -17.10 9.42 -2.04
CA LEU A 117 -18.46 8.90 -1.84
C LEU A 117 -18.97 9.20 -0.42
N VAL A 118 -18.12 9.12 0.60
CA VAL A 118 -18.48 9.50 1.97
C VAL A 118 -18.71 11.00 2.06
N ALA A 119 -17.83 11.82 1.50
CA ALA A 119 -17.99 13.28 1.47
C ALA A 119 -19.30 13.69 0.78
N TYR A 120 -19.63 13.05 -0.35
CA TYR A 120 -20.87 13.27 -1.07
C TYR A 120 -22.11 12.94 -0.21
N LYS A 121 -22.09 11.85 0.55
CA LYS A 121 -23.18 11.47 1.45
C LYS A 121 -23.34 12.44 2.62
N ILE A 122 -22.22 12.91 3.20
CA ILE A 122 -22.24 13.95 4.24
C ILE A 122 -22.90 15.22 3.68
N ALA A 123 -22.44 15.68 2.51
CA ALA A 123 -22.97 16.87 1.85
C ALA A 123 -24.47 16.76 1.51
N GLN A 124 -24.95 15.57 1.13
CA GLN A 124 -26.38 15.32 0.89
C GLN A 124 -27.24 15.36 2.16
N CYS A 125 -26.66 15.03 3.33
CA CYS A 125 -27.38 15.10 4.60
C CYS A 125 -27.32 16.49 5.25
N SER A 126 -26.38 17.35 4.84
CA SER A 126 -26.20 18.69 5.39
C SER A 126 -26.92 19.77 4.56
N ASP A 127 -28.22 19.97 4.80
CA ASP A 127 -28.88 21.25 4.46
C ASP A 127 -28.34 22.43 5.32
N ALA A 128 -27.43 22.18 6.26
CA ALA A 128 -26.78 23.21 7.07
C ALA A 128 -25.43 22.74 7.63
N LYS A 129 -24.32 23.07 6.94
CA LYS A 129 -23.03 23.56 7.50
C LYS A 129 -21.90 23.44 6.45
N GLY A 130 -21.36 24.60 6.07
CA GLY A 130 -20.11 24.88 5.34
C GLY A 130 -19.33 23.75 4.64
N ALA A 131 -19.25 23.86 3.30
CA ALA A 131 -18.58 22.94 2.37
C ALA A 131 -17.09 22.59 2.64
N ASP A 132 -16.37 23.35 3.46
CA ASP A 132 -14.97 23.08 3.81
C ASP A 132 -14.80 22.07 4.97
N LEU A 133 -15.84 21.84 5.77
CA LEU A 133 -15.83 20.82 6.83
C LEU A 133 -16.00 19.40 6.26
N ASP A 134 -16.53 19.24 5.04
CA ASP A 134 -17.00 17.93 4.52
C ASP A 134 -15.89 17.07 3.92
N THR A 135 -14.86 17.66 3.32
CA THR A 135 -13.79 16.88 2.65
C THR A 135 -12.70 16.45 3.63
N ILE A 136 -12.22 17.33 4.50
CA ILE A 136 -11.20 17.01 5.52
C ILE A 136 -11.77 16.03 6.56
N SER A 137 -13.07 16.16 6.89
CA SER A 137 -13.75 15.22 7.77
C SER A 137 -13.92 13.84 7.10
N ALA A 138 -14.39 13.77 5.85
CA ALA A 138 -14.55 12.50 5.15
C ALA A 138 -13.24 11.71 5.02
N GLN A 139 -12.13 12.38 4.64
CA GLN A 139 -10.82 11.72 4.59
C GLN A 139 -10.39 11.18 5.95
N THR A 140 -10.58 11.98 7.00
CA THR A 140 -10.24 11.60 8.38
C THR A 140 -11.10 10.44 8.87
N PHE A 141 -12.41 10.44 8.59
CA PHE A 141 -13.31 9.36 8.99
C PHE A 141 -13.04 8.06 8.24
N VAL A 142 -12.78 8.15 6.94
CA VAL A 142 -12.38 6.98 6.15
C VAL A 142 -11.06 6.43 6.65
N ALA A 143 -10.08 7.29 6.93
CA ALA A 143 -8.80 6.88 7.49
C ALA A 143 -8.97 6.16 8.83
N GLU A 144 -9.76 6.73 9.75
CA GLU A 144 -10.03 6.15 11.06
C GLU A 144 -10.78 4.82 10.97
N TYR A 145 -11.84 4.76 10.16
CA TYR A 145 -12.61 3.52 9.99
C TYR A 145 -11.71 2.43 9.42
N ILE A 146 -10.98 2.72 8.35
CA ILE A 146 -10.15 1.72 7.68
C ILE A 146 -9.03 1.26 8.62
N SER A 147 -8.35 2.17 9.31
CA SER A 147 -7.24 1.80 10.18
C SER A 147 -7.64 0.98 11.40
N ASN A 148 -8.87 1.15 11.88
CA ASN A 148 -9.38 0.41 13.03
C ASN A 148 -9.93 -0.98 12.65
N ASN A 149 -10.31 -1.18 11.37
CA ASN A 149 -11.03 -2.37 10.94
C ASN A 149 -10.22 -3.28 9.98
N PHE A 150 -9.12 -2.80 9.41
CA PHE A 150 -8.32 -3.55 8.44
C PHE A 150 -6.84 -3.43 8.76
N LYS A 151 -6.13 -4.55 8.73
CA LYS A 151 -4.68 -4.58 8.95
C LYS A 151 -3.91 -4.15 7.72
N ASN A 152 -4.41 -4.53 6.53
CA ASN A 152 -3.70 -4.39 5.27
C ASN A 152 -4.64 -4.31 4.06
N ASN A 153 -4.09 -3.95 2.89
CA ASN A 153 -4.90 -3.76 1.68
C ASN A 153 -5.61 -5.04 1.24
N LYS A 154 -4.97 -6.21 1.38
CA LYS A 154 -5.58 -7.50 1.00
C LYS A 154 -6.88 -7.75 1.75
N GLU A 155 -6.92 -7.44 3.05
CA GLU A 155 -8.12 -7.56 3.87
C GLU A 155 -9.22 -6.58 3.44
N LEU A 156 -8.85 -5.31 3.21
CA LEU A 156 -9.75 -4.27 2.72
C LEU A 156 -10.35 -4.63 1.35
N GLU A 157 -9.53 -5.07 0.39
CA GLU A 157 -9.96 -5.52 -0.94
C GLU A 157 -10.89 -6.72 -0.86
N GLY A 158 -10.56 -7.70 -0.01
CA GLY A 158 -11.41 -8.85 0.23
C GLY A 158 -12.78 -8.44 0.78
N ARG A 159 -12.84 -7.40 1.63
CA ARG A 159 -14.10 -6.87 2.15
C ARG A 159 -14.90 -6.14 1.06
N ILE A 160 -14.26 -5.25 0.30
CA ILE A 160 -14.92 -4.49 -0.79
C ILE A 160 -15.46 -5.46 -1.85
N SER A 161 -14.67 -6.45 -2.26
CA SER A 161 -15.06 -7.43 -3.29
C SER A 161 -16.27 -8.26 -2.88
N LYS A 162 -16.41 -8.59 -1.58
CA LYS A 162 -17.59 -9.29 -1.05
C LYS A 162 -18.87 -8.44 -1.09
N LEU A 163 -18.74 -7.11 -1.16
CA LEU A 163 -19.86 -6.17 -1.28
C LEU A 163 -20.27 -5.94 -2.75
N GLY A 164 -19.42 -6.34 -3.70
CA GLY A 164 -19.66 -6.26 -5.13
C GLY A 164 -18.40 -5.92 -5.91
N GLY A 165 -18.40 -6.19 -7.22
CA GLY A 165 -17.31 -5.82 -8.11
C GLY A 165 -17.30 -4.33 -8.48
N GLY A 166 -16.10 -3.75 -8.61
CA GLY A 166 -15.90 -2.38 -9.09
C GLY A 166 -16.63 -1.32 -8.27
N VAL A 167 -17.25 -0.35 -8.95
CA VAL A 167 -17.92 0.81 -8.32
C VAL A 167 -19.04 0.41 -7.36
N LYS A 168 -19.73 -0.72 -7.62
CA LYS A 168 -20.79 -1.22 -6.71
C LYS A 168 -20.25 -1.56 -5.33
N GLY A 169 -19.12 -2.28 -5.29
CA GLY A 169 -18.45 -2.62 -4.03
C GLY A 169 -17.95 -1.37 -3.30
N LEU A 170 -17.41 -0.40 -4.02
CA LEU A 170 -16.94 0.87 -3.45
C LEU A 170 -18.08 1.68 -2.84
N ASN A 171 -19.23 1.77 -3.51
CA ASN A 171 -20.40 2.50 -3.00
C ASN A 171 -20.99 1.81 -1.77
N ALA A 172 -21.17 0.49 -1.82
CA ALA A 172 -21.65 -0.28 -0.67
C ALA A 172 -20.68 -0.19 0.53
N PHE A 173 -19.37 -0.16 0.28
CA PHE A 173 -18.38 0.05 1.34
C PHE A 173 -18.47 1.47 1.91
N ALA A 174 -18.60 2.50 1.06
CA ALA A 174 -18.79 3.88 1.51
C ALA A 174 -20.06 4.05 2.37
N ASP A 175 -21.15 3.31 2.07
CA ASP A 175 -22.34 3.27 2.92
C ASP A 175 -22.03 2.74 4.33
N ILE A 176 -21.20 1.70 4.44
CA ILE A 176 -20.79 1.14 5.73
C ILE A 176 -19.99 2.17 6.53
N VAL A 177 -19.01 2.83 5.88
CA VAL A 177 -18.18 3.87 6.53
C VAL A 177 -19.05 5.04 6.99
N TYR A 178 -19.96 5.50 6.12
CA TYR A 178 -20.87 6.59 6.44
C TYR A 178 -21.83 6.25 7.59
N ASN A 179 -22.39 5.05 7.60
CA ASN A 179 -23.25 4.59 8.70
C ASN A 179 -22.47 4.44 10.02
N PHE A 180 -21.19 4.06 9.96
CA PHE A 180 -20.33 4.05 11.15
C PHE A 180 -20.16 5.47 11.71
N PHE A 181 -19.95 6.46 10.84
CA PHE A 181 -19.90 7.87 11.23
C PHE A 181 -21.20 8.33 11.91
N LEU A 182 -22.37 8.09 11.30
CA LEU A 182 -23.66 8.50 11.86
C LEU A 182 -23.97 7.89 13.24
N ASN A 183 -23.46 6.70 13.52
CA ASN A 183 -23.68 6.02 14.80
C ASN A 183 -22.61 6.35 15.85
N LYS A 184 -21.54 7.06 15.49
CA LYS A 184 -20.48 7.47 16.43
C LYS A 184 -20.88 8.67 17.29
N ASP A 185 -21.83 9.48 16.81
CA ASP A 185 -22.37 10.66 17.50
C ASP A 185 -23.63 10.38 18.36
N LYS A 186 -23.94 9.10 18.65
CA LYS A 186 -25.01 8.65 19.55
C LYS A 186 -24.47 8.03 20.82
#